data_AF-A0A218ZWG1-F1
#
_entry.id   AF-A0A218ZWG1-F1
#
_cell.length_a   1.000
_cell.length_b   1.000
_cell.length_c   1.000
_cell.angle_alpha   90.00
_cell.angle_beta   90.00
_cell.angle_gamma   90.00
#
_symmetry.space_group_name_H-M   'P 1'
#
loop_
_entity.id
_entity.type
_entity.pdbx_description
1 polymer ?
#
loop_
_entity_poly.entity_id
_entity_poly.type
_entity_poly.pdbx_seq_one_letter_code
_entity_poly.pdbx_strand_id
1 'polypeptide(L)' 'MTERRRWKAEEKLALISEIREKAQVVETCRKYGVDPSMFCTWKEILDTNGVDGLDREQRKQIPA' A
#
# COMPACT_ATOMS: atom_id res chain seq x y z
N MET A 1 17.13 -10.64 9.57
CA MET A 1 15.68 -10.90 9.70
C MET A 1 14.99 -9.64 9.21
N THR A 2 14.37 -9.66 8.03
CA THR A 2 13.77 -8.45 7.46
C THR A 2 12.42 -8.24 8.13
N GLU A 3 12.37 -7.32 9.08
CA GLU A 3 11.15 -6.94 9.78
C GLU A 3 10.13 -6.47 8.74
N ARG A 4 9.09 -7.27 8.50
CA ARG A 4 8.02 -6.87 7.57
C ARG A 4 7.22 -5.75 8.24
N ARG A 5 7.43 -4.51 7.80
CA ARG A 5 6.58 -3.38 8.22
C ARG A 5 5.13 -3.73 7.90
N ARG A 6 4.28 -3.71 8.92
CA ARG A 6 2.82 -3.80 8.76
C ARG A 6 2.30 -2.41 8.43
N TRP A 7 1.89 -2.21 7.19
CA TRP A 7 1.29 -0.96 6.71
C TRP A 7 -0.18 -0.89 7.09
N LYS A 8 -0.58 -0.06 8.06
CA LYS A 8 -2.01 0.06 8.40
C LYS A 8 -2.82 0.55 7.19
N ALA A 9 -4.10 0.18 7.12
CA ALA A 9 -4.99 0.60 6.04
C ALA A 9 -5.01 2.13 5.87
N GLU A 10 -4.98 2.87 6.98
CA GLU A 10 -4.90 4.34 7.02
C GLU A 10 -3.62 4.88 6.38
N GLU A 11 -2.46 4.28 6.67
CA GLU A 11 -1.17 4.70 6.09
C GLU A 11 -1.12 4.44 4.60
N LYS A 12 -1.64 3.29 4.15
CA LYS A 12 -1.74 2.96 2.73
C LYS A 12 -2.65 3.95 2.00
N LEU A 13 -3.79 4.29 2.60
CA LEU A 13 -4.73 5.28 2.06
C LEU A 13 -4.09 6.66 1.94
N ALA A 14 -3.40 7.11 2.99
CA ALA A 14 -2.69 8.39 2.98
C ALA A 14 -1.65 8.40 1.84
N LEU A 15 -0.92 7.30 1.66
CA LEU A 15 0.09 7.17 0.63
C LEU A 15 -0.52 7.12 -0.78
N ILE A 16 -1.64 6.43 -0.97
CA ILE A 16 -2.37 6.39 -2.24
C ILE A 16 -2.96 7.76 -2.58
N SER A 17 -3.51 8.47 -1.60
CA SER A 17 -4.04 9.82 -1.78
C SER A 17 -2.93 10.80 -2.14
N GLU A 18 -1.78 10.74 -1.45
CA GLU A 18 -0.64 11.59 -1.73
C GLU A 18 -0.05 11.31 -3.12
N ILE A 19 0.06 10.03 -3.53
CA ILE A 19 0.51 9.67 -4.87
C ILE A 19 -0.50 10.12 -5.93
N ARG A 20 -1.80 10.07 -5.66
CA ARG A 20 -2.83 10.54 -6.59
C ARG A 20 -2.76 12.05 -6.79
N GLU A 21 -2.49 12.80 -5.73
CA GLU A 21 -2.35 14.25 -5.77
C GLU A 21 -1.05 14.69 -6.46
N LYS A 22 0.08 14.05 -6.13
CA LYS A 22 1.40 14.41 -6.66
C LYS A 22 1.76 13.73 -7.97
N ALA A 23 1.02 12.70 -8.38
CA ALA A 23 1.33 11.79 -9.50
C ALA A 23 2.73 11.15 -9.44
N GLN A 24 3.40 11.18 -8.28
CA GLN A 24 4.79 10.73 -8.09
C GLN A 24 4.83 9.42 -7.30
N VAL A 25 4.53 8.29 -7.98
CA VAL A 25 4.53 6.96 -7.36
C VAL A 25 5.91 6.61 -6.79
N VAL A 26 6.97 6.78 -7.59
CA VAL A 26 8.32 6.30 -7.28
C VAL A 26 8.96 7.11 -6.14
N GLU A 27 8.84 8.44 -6.17
CA GLU A 27 9.40 9.30 -5.11
C GLU A 27 8.68 9.09 -3.78
N THR A 28 7.35 9.03 -3.77
CA THR A 28 6.60 8.74 -2.55
C THR A 28 6.89 7.33 -2.04
N CYS A 29 6.90 6.32 -2.91
CA CYS A 29 7.32 4.96 -2.53
C CYS A 29 8.71 4.94 -1.89
N ARG A 30 9.68 5.63 -2.49
CA ARG A 30 11.07 5.70 -1.98
C ARG A 30 11.18 6.47 -0.66
N LYS A 31 10.40 7.54 -0.48
CA LYS A 31 10.34 8.35 0.75
C LYS A 31 9.77 7.55 1.93
N TYR A 32 8.76 6.74 1.67
CA TYR A 32 8.08 5.95 2.70
C TYR A 32 8.67 4.53 2.86
N GLY A 33 9.49 4.07 1.91
CA GLY A 33 10.03 2.72 1.87
C GLY A 33 8.98 1.68 1.47
N VAL A 34 8.06 2.06 0.59
CA VAL A 34 7.05 1.18 -0.02
C VAL A 34 7.59 0.71 -1.37
N ASP A 35 7.36 -0.55 -1.70
CA ASP A 35 7.64 -1.03 -3.05
C ASP A 35 6.56 -0.54 -4.03
N PRO A 36 6.94 0.01 -5.21
CA PRO A 36 5.97 0.46 -6.21
C PRO A 36 5.07 -0.68 -6.70
N SER A 37 5.55 -1.92 -6.68
CA SER A 37 4.74 -3.12 -6.94
C SER A 37 3.61 -3.29 -5.92
N MET A 38 3.89 -3.07 -4.63
CA MET A 38 2.90 -3.09 -3.55
C MET A 38 1.83 -2.01 -3.77
N PHE A 39 2.26 -0.81 -4.15
CA PHE A 39 1.34 0.28 -4.47
C PHE A 39 0.40 -0.07 -5.63
N CYS A 40 0.90 -0.73 -6.69
CA CYS A 40 0.08 -1.14 -7.82
C CYS A 40 -1.03 -2.11 -7.38
N THR A 41 -0.69 -3.11 -6.56
CA THR A 41 -1.66 -4.05 -6.00
C THR A 41 -2.66 -3.37 -5.08
N TRP A 42 -2.22 -2.44 -4.21
CA TRP A 42 -3.13 -1.70 -3.35
C TRP A 42 -4.10 -0.82 -4.13
N LYS A 43 -3.64 -0.21 -5.23
CA LYS A 43 -4.50 0.59 -6.10
C LYS A 43 -5.59 -0.28 -6.74
N GLU A 44 -5.23 -1.45 -7.27
CA GLU A 44 -6.18 -2.40 -7.86
C GLU A 44 -7.22 -2.89 -6.84
N ILE A 45 -6.77 -3.19 -5.62
CA ILE A 45 -7.65 -3.62 -4.53
C ILE A 45 -8.54 -2.47 -4.04
N LEU A 46 -8.00 -1.24 -3.97
CA LEU A 46 -8.80 -0.06 -3.63
C LEU A 46 -9.90 0.17 -4.66
N ASP A 47 -9.59 0.01 -5.94
CA ASP A 47 -10.56 0.16 -7.03
C ASP A 47 -11.62 -0.94 -7.01
N THR A 48 -11.21 -2.19 -6.74
CA THR A 48 -12.09 -3.36 -6.78
C THR A 48 -12.93 -3.56 -5.50
N ASN A 49 -12.31 -3.42 -4.32
CA ASN A 49 -12.90 -3.74 -3.02
C ASN A 49 -12.95 -2.53 -2.06
N GLY A 50 -12.50 -1.35 -2.48
CA GLY A 50 -12.43 -0.19 -1.61
C GLY A 50 -11.41 -0.36 -0.48
N VAL A 51 -11.58 0.45 0.56
CA VAL A 51 -10.70 0.49 1.74
C VAL A 51 -10.69 -0.83 2.50
N ASP A 52 -11.82 -1.54 2.53
CA ASP A 52 -11.98 -2.82 3.23
C ASP A 52 -11.08 -3.92 2.65
N GLY A 53 -10.97 -3.99 1.32
CA GLY A 53 -10.06 -4.93 0.66
C GLY A 53 -8.59 -4.71 1.01
N LEU A 54 -8.22 -3.45 1.26
CA LEU A 54 -6.86 -2.99 1.55
C LEU A 54 -6.40 -3.35 2.97
N ASP A 55 -7.35 -3.38 3.92
CA ASP A 55 -7.17 -3.95 5.27
C ASP A 55 -7.05 -5.48 5.22
N ARG A 56 -7.91 -6.13 4.42
CA ARG A 56 -7.97 -7.59 4.36
C ARG A 56 -6.75 -8.24 3.69
N GLU A 57 -6.18 -7.60 2.67
CA GLU A 57 -4.92 -8.06 2.04
C GLU A 57 -3.77 -8.12 3.05
N GLN A 58 -3.76 -7.21 4.03
CA GLN A 58 -2.76 -7.17 5.10
C GLN A 58 -2.73 -8.48 5.91
N ARG A 59 -3.88 -9.18 6.03
CA ARG A 59 -3.97 -10.47 6.73
C ARG A 59 -3.47 -11.66 5.93
N LYS A 60 -3.34 -11.56 4.60
CA LYS A 60 -2.92 -12.69 3.74
C LYS A 60 -1.41 -12.87 3.62
N GLN A 61 -0.60 -11.92 4.12
CA GLN A 61 0.86 -12.00 3.99
C GLN A 61 1.57 -12.77 5.11
N ILE A 62 1.12 -13.97 5.51
CA ILE A 62 1.98 -15.05 6.04
C ILE A 62 1.28 -16.41 5.76
N PRO A 63 1.85 -17.27 4.92
CA PRO A 63 2.28 -18.56 5.46
C PRO A 63 3.80 -18.68 5.43
N ALA A 64 4.31 -19.38 6.45
CA ALA A 64 5.72 -19.72 6.65
C ALA A 64 6.23 -20.70 5.59
#